data_AF-A0A9D9K2Q9-F1
#
_entry.id   AF-A0A9D9K2Q9-F1
#
_cell.length_a   1.000
_cell.length_b   1.000
_cell.length_c   1.000
_cell.angle_alpha   90.00
_cell.angle_beta   90.00
_cell.angle_gamma   90.00
#
_symmetry.space_group_name_H-M   'P 1'
#
loop_
_entity.id
_entity.type
_entity.pdbx_description
1 polymer ?
#
loop_
_entity_poly.entity_id
_entity_poly.type
_entity_poly.pdbx_seq_one_letter_code
_entity_poly.pdbx_strand_id
1 'polypeptide(L)'
;MKTLLILTVGQTDVQLVKDNRRHKLDGDTCGDLHDAIKKRSWSLVDTPGERSRDIIKNLPPDVNLVLCTPKVDALLAKLDSLQHLIALVLETNREGPRDPRLAGEIVERRLSDRGAKEVKRVAFLEGTEQLEDPACDLDAVVRRQVVKRLSDAISKVTKDLKPEDRVFVATTGGLAAANELVNELVRLHCVGGPNVTALEVPDAYRGGHDDRAVEEKFHPAAGIRARWHALDLIQKGNLLAAWGAVSHLENQPGQEWTQVVRWLADFAASLPITDDCDIPVLKHPTMAVRAALRVELALRAGDIPRAVHGTVSFFEAALWDWLRQRDFVKDDQATGGNLSDGFTFDNQPDRDRFRLKDGKWLINDSRSGQKAWVGVLKKPALTQYFNALTDDIRSLRNDVAHNEPTQALMQQAQNRMQGASLWSTDAPPSFLCQPFVRDVLRELGEQNPETLHTELIKDIRSRLLSI
;
A
#
# COMPACT_ATOMS: atom_id res chain seq x y z
N MET A 1 -0.23 -17.43 -26.25
CA MET A 1 0.23 -17.15 -24.88
C MET A 1 1.74 -17.26 -24.85
N LYS A 2 2.44 -16.18 -24.52
CA LYS A 2 3.88 -16.14 -24.31
C LYS A 2 4.19 -16.44 -22.84
N THR A 3 5.38 -16.96 -22.59
CA THR A 3 5.93 -17.09 -21.24
C THR A 3 7.26 -16.36 -21.20
N LEU A 4 7.39 -15.38 -20.32
CA LEU A 4 8.64 -14.67 -20.08
C LEU A 4 9.25 -15.18 -18.77
N LEU A 5 10.50 -15.64 -18.83
CA LEU A 5 11.32 -15.96 -17.65
C LEU A 5 12.42 -14.93 -17.49
N ILE A 6 12.46 -14.25 -16.35
CA ILE A 6 13.51 -13.29 -15.99
C ILE A 6 14.32 -13.89 -14.85
N LEU A 7 15.64 -13.94 -15.01
CA LEU A 7 16.53 -14.43 -13.97
C LEU A 7 17.84 -13.65 -13.93
N THR A 8 18.40 -13.52 -12.73
CA THR A 8 19.79 -13.11 -12.51
C THR A 8 20.69 -14.35 -12.46
N VAL A 9 21.97 -14.17 -12.80
CA VAL A 9 22.99 -15.22 -12.69
C VAL A 9 24.04 -14.87 -11.63
N GLY A 10 24.48 -15.89 -10.89
CA GLY A 10 25.46 -15.80 -9.82
C GLY A 10 26.49 -16.94 -9.85
N GLN A 11 27.37 -16.94 -8.85
CA GLN A 11 28.50 -17.87 -8.74
C GLN A 11 28.11 -19.35 -8.65
N THR A 12 26.90 -19.66 -8.18
CA THR A 12 26.45 -21.04 -7.92
C THR A 12 25.52 -21.60 -9.00
N ASP A 13 25.17 -20.78 -10.00
CA ASP A 13 24.20 -21.16 -11.03
C ASP A 13 24.80 -22.09 -12.09
N VAL A 14 26.13 -22.14 -12.18
CA VAL A 14 26.89 -23.12 -12.96
C VAL A 14 27.67 -24.03 -12.01
N GLN A 15 27.56 -25.33 -12.22
CA GLN A 15 28.24 -26.34 -11.41
C GLN A 15 28.95 -27.35 -12.30
N LEU A 16 30.07 -27.89 -11.83
CA LEU A 16 30.80 -28.97 -12.50
C LEU A 16 30.15 -30.30 -12.13
N VAL A 17 29.94 -31.17 -13.11
CA VAL A 17 29.51 -32.54 -12.90
C VAL A 17 30.71 -33.47 -12.99
N LYS A 18 30.95 -34.23 -11.92
CA LYS A 18 31.99 -35.25 -11.83
C LYS A 18 31.44 -36.45 -11.07
N ASP A 19 31.73 -37.65 -11.56
CA ASP A 19 31.28 -38.91 -10.92
C ASP A 19 29.75 -38.94 -10.68
N ASN A 20 28.98 -38.39 -11.62
CA ASN A 20 27.51 -38.22 -11.55
C ASN A 20 27.02 -37.39 -10.35
N ARG A 21 27.87 -36.51 -9.80
CA ARG A 21 27.55 -35.58 -8.73
C ARG A 21 27.81 -34.16 -9.19
N ARG A 22 26.98 -33.21 -8.74
CA ARG A 22 27.21 -31.78 -8.99
C ARG A 22 28.09 -31.17 -7.90
N HIS A 23 29.05 -30.35 -8.33
CA HIS A 23 30.02 -29.66 -7.48
C HIS A 23 29.96 -28.15 -7.70
N LYS A 24 29.95 -27.40 -6.60
CA LYS A 24 30.09 -25.93 -6.66
C LYS A 24 31.50 -25.56 -7.09
N LEU A 25 31.60 -24.54 -7.95
CA LEU A 25 32.85 -23.84 -8.18
C LEU A 25 33.19 -22.97 -6.98
N ASP A 26 34.48 -22.75 -6.75
CA ASP A 26 34.96 -21.89 -5.68
C ASP A 26 34.51 -20.45 -5.89
N GLY A 27 33.81 -19.86 -4.92
CA GLY A 27 33.23 -18.52 -5.04
C GLY A 27 34.30 -17.41 -5.08
N ASP A 28 35.48 -17.67 -4.50
CA ASP A 28 36.59 -16.72 -4.48
C ASP A 28 37.33 -16.61 -5.81
N THR A 29 37.30 -17.68 -6.61
CA THR A 29 38.03 -17.81 -7.88
C THR A 29 37.11 -18.18 -9.06
N CYS A 30 35.78 -18.01 -8.89
CA CYS A 30 34.75 -18.36 -9.86
C CYS A 30 35.00 -17.75 -11.25
N GLY A 31 35.43 -16.48 -11.31
CA GLY A 31 35.76 -15.79 -12.55
C GLY A 31 36.96 -16.39 -13.27
N ASP A 32 38.00 -16.78 -12.54
CA ASP A 32 39.20 -17.42 -13.11
C ASP A 32 38.87 -18.84 -13.61
N LEU A 33 38.06 -19.58 -12.84
CA LEU A 33 37.54 -20.88 -13.25
C LEU A 33 36.69 -20.77 -14.52
N HIS A 34 35.81 -19.77 -14.60
CA HIS A 34 35.03 -19.49 -15.80
C HIS A 34 35.91 -19.16 -17.02
N ASP A 35 36.95 -18.34 -16.86
CA ASP A 35 37.90 -18.08 -17.95
C ASP A 35 38.61 -19.35 -18.42
N ALA A 36 38.94 -20.25 -17.49
CA ALA A 36 39.56 -21.53 -17.82
C ALA A 36 38.56 -22.51 -18.49
N ILE A 37 37.29 -22.51 -18.09
CA ILE A 37 36.21 -23.27 -18.76
C ILE A 37 36.06 -22.79 -20.21
N LYS A 38 36.04 -21.46 -20.43
CA LYS A 38 35.87 -20.85 -21.76
C LYS A 38 36.95 -21.27 -22.77
N LYS A 39 38.15 -21.60 -22.28
CA LYS A 39 39.29 -22.06 -23.09
C LYS A 39 39.26 -23.55 -23.41
N ARG A 40 38.28 -24.30 -22.89
CA ARG A 40 38.17 -25.76 -23.04
C ARG A 40 36.84 -26.13 -23.69
N SER A 41 36.74 -27.38 -24.13
CA SER A 41 35.45 -27.93 -24.54
C SER A 41 34.60 -28.21 -23.31
N TRP A 42 33.31 -27.93 -23.41
CA TRP A 42 32.36 -28.24 -22.35
C TRP A 42 30.98 -28.60 -22.93
N SER A 43 30.23 -29.37 -22.15
CA SER A 43 28.89 -29.85 -22.47
C SER A 43 27.96 -29.62 -21.29
N LEU A 44 26.65 -29.53 -21.56
CA LEU A 44 25.62 -29.38 -20.55
C LEU A 44 24.86 -30.69 -20.38
N VAL A 45 24.63 -31.06 -19.13
CA VAL A 45 23.80 -32.21 -18.75
C VAL A 45 22.71 -31.77 -17.78
N ASP A 46 21.76 -32.67 -17.60
CA ASP A 46 20.72 -32.53 -16.58
C ASP A 46 21.35 -32.57 -15.19
N THR A 47 20.87 -31.69 -14.33
CA THR A 47 21.39 -31.56 -12.98
C THR A 47 21.29 -32.91 -12.25
N PRO A 48 22.43 -33.52 -11.88
CA PRO A 48 22.40 -34.75 -11.09
C PRO A 48 21.74 -34.48 -9.73
N GLY A 49 20.89 -35.39 -9.24
CA GLY A 49 20.19 -35.22 -7.95
C GLY A 49 21.14 -35.12 -6.76
N GLU A 50 22.30 -35.78 -6.81
CA GLU A 50 23.29 -35.74 -5.74
C GLU A 50 24.27 -34.57 -5.87
N ARG A 51 24.44 -33.82 -4.77
CA ARG A 51 25.39 -32.72 -4.65
C ARG A 51 26.56 -33.08 -3.73
N SER A 52 27.78 -32.90 -4.22
CA SER A 52 28.98 -33.08 -3.41
C SER A 52 29.23 -31.90 -2.47
N ARG A 53 29.93 -32.17 -1.35
CA ARG A 53 30.46 -31.15 -0.43
C ARG A 53 31.76 -30.53 -0.94
N ASP A 54 32.43 -31.19 -1.87
CA ASP A 54 33.73 -30.74 -2.39
C ASP A 54 33.54 -29.56 -3.34
N ILE A 55 34.25 -28.47 -3.05
CA ILE A 55 34.28 -27.26 -3.86
C ILE A 55 35.42 -27.36 -4.86
N ILE A 56 35.14 -27.10 -6.14
CA ILE A 56 36.12 -27.12 -7.21
C ILE A 56 36.92 -25.83 -7.19
N LYS A 57 38.18 -25.93 -6.74
CA LYS A 57 39.17 -24.82 -6.77
C LYS A 57 40.06 -24.85 -8.01
N ASN A 58 40.20 -26.01 -8.64
CA ASN A 58 40.96 -26.21 -9.87
C ASN A 58 40.15 -27.12 -10.79
N LEU A 59 40.05 -26.78 -12.07
CA LEU A 59 39.37 -27.62 -13.04
C LEU A 59 40.13 -28.94 -13.22
N PRO A 60 39.42 -30.08 -13.33
CA PRO A 60 40.06 -31.37 -13.62
C PRO A 60 40.86 -31.29 -14.94
N PRO A 61 41.86 -32.14 -15.14
CA PRO A 61 42.70 -32.12 -16.33
C PRO A 61 41.94 -32.51 -17.63
N ASP A 62 40.69 -32.96 -17.50
CA ASP A 62 39.85 -33.39 -18.60
C ASP A 62 39.64 -32.28 -19.64
N VAL A 63 39.70 -32.67 -20.92
CA VAL A 63 39.57 -31.76 -22.07
C VAL A 63 38.11 -31.36 -22.31
N ASN A 64 37.16 -32.23 -21.94
CA ASN A 64 35.72 -31.96 -22.06
C ASN A 64 35.08 -31.89 -20.67
N LEU A 65 34.73 -30.68 -20.24
CA LEU A 65 34.08 -30.44 -18.96
C LEU A 65 32.57 -30.69 -19.07
N VAL A 66 31.99 -31.31 -18.04
CA VAL A 66 30.55 -31.53 -17.96
C VAL A 66 29.99 -30.55 -16.94
N LEU A 67 29.04 -29.73 -17.37
CA LEU A 67 28.44 -28.66 -16.56
C LEU A 67 26.93 -28.90 -16.40
N CYS A 68 26.36 -28.38 -15.33
CA CYS A 68 24.91 -28.33 -15.13
C CYS A 68 24.47 -26.98 -14.56
N THR A 69 23.18 -26.70 -14.65
CA THR A 69 22.54 -25.45 -14.19
C THR A 69 21.33 -25.76 -13.30
N PRO A 70 21.55 -26.07 -12.00
CA PRO A 70 20.50 -26.57 -11.11
C PRO A 70 19.29 -25.67 -11.00
N LYS A 71 19.54 -24.36 -10.86
CA LYS A 71 18.49 -23.34 -10.79
C LYS A 71 17.65 -23.29 -12.06
N VAL A 72 18.30 -23.27 -13.24
CA VAL A 72 17.60 -23.20 -14.52
C VAL A 72 16.76 -24.46 -14.73
N ASP A 73 17.30 -25.63 -14.41
CA ASP A 73 16.58 -26.90 -14.52
C ASP A 73 15.35 -26.92 -13.61
N ALA A 74 15.48 -26.46 -12.37
CA ALA A 74 14.37 -26.34 -11.42
C ALA A 74 13.28 -25.36 -11.88
N LEU A 75 13.68 -24.22 -12.46
CA LEU A 75 12.75 -23.24 -13.02
C LEU A 75 12.01 -23.80 -14.23
N LEU A 76 12.73 -24.42 -15.18
CA LEU A 76 12.13 -24.99 -16.38
C LEU A 76 11.16 -26.14 -16.05
N ALA A 77 11.47 -26.97 -15.06
CA ALA A 77 10.59 -28.04 -14.60
C ALA A 77 9.25 -27.53 -14.04
N LYS A 78 9.20 -26.26 -13.59
CA LYS A 78 8.00 -25.60 -13.06
C LYS A 78 7.15 -24.95 -14.16
N LEU A 79 7.69 -24.76 -15.37
CA LEU A 79 6.96 -24.16 -16.49
C LEU A 79 6.16 -25.24 -17.24
N ASP A 80 4.84 -25.02 -17.40
CA ASP A 80 3.93 -25.99 -18.03
C ASP A 80 4.21 -26.21 -19.53
N SER A 81 4.84 -25.23 -20.20
CA SER A 81 5.20 -25.33 -21.62
C SER A 81 6.37 -24.40 -21.95
N LEU A 82 7.30 -24.90 -22.77
CA LEU A 82 8.47 -24.16 -23.26
C LEU A 82 8.29 -23.63 -24.68
N GLN A 83 7.21 -24.00 -25.38
CA GLN A 83 6.99 -23.75 -26.82
C GLN A 83 6.99 -22.26 -27.22
N HIS A 84 6.76 -21.37 -26.26
CA HIS A 84 6.80 -19.90 -26.43
C HIS A 84 7.58 -19.20 -25.32
N LEU A 85 8.58 -19.88 -24.75
CA LEU A 85 9.43 -19.31 -23.72
C LEU A 85 10.37 -18.26 -24.32
N ILE A 86 10.32 -17.06 -23.76
CA ILE A 86 11.31 -16.00 -23.93
C ILE A 86 12.03 -15.86 -22.59
N ALA A 87 13.34 -15.70 -22.61
CA ALA A 87 14.11 -15.51 -21.39
C ALA A 87 14.92 -14.21 -21.41
N LEU A 88 14.96 -13.52 -20.28
CA LEU A 88 15.89 -12.43 -20.00
C LEU A 88 16.85 -12.89 -18.90
N VAL A 89 18.13 -12.99 -19.26
CA VAL A 89 19.23 -13.34 -18.37
C VAL A 89 20.00 -12.08 -18.02
N LEU A 90 19.94 -11.69 -16.75
CA LEU A 90 20.61 -10.52 -16.20
C LEU A 90 21.91 -10.96 -15.54
N GLU A 91 23.03 -10.42 -16.01
CA GLU A 91 24.37 -10.87 -15.61
C GLU A 91 25.31 -9.76 -15.21
N THR A 92 26.45 -10.16 -14.66
CA THR A 92 27.62 -9.31 -14.45
C THR A 92 28.74 -9.83 -15.34
N ASN A 93 29.47 -8.91 -15.97
CA ASN A 93 30.67 -9.18 -16.75
C ASN A 93 31.83 -8.34 -16.19
N ARG A 94 32.00 -8.37 -14.87
CA ARG A 94 33.04 -7.58 -14.20
C ARG A 94 34.39 -8.27 -14.26
N GLU A 95 35.43 -7.45 -14.25
CA GLU A 95 36.81 -7.86 -14.08
C GLU A 95 37.05 -8.14 -12.60
N GLY A 96 37.05 -9.41 -12.23
CA GLY A 96 37.36 -9.83 -10.87
C GLY A 96 37.30 -11.35 -10.69
N PRO A 97 38.13 -11.92 -9.81
CA PRO A 97 38.24 -13.37 -9.63
C PRO A 97 36.94 -13.99 -9.07
N ARG A 98 36.06 -13.18 -8.48
CA ARG A 98 34.76 -13.59 -7.94
C ARG A 98 33.60 -13.47 -8.93
N ASP A 99 33.78 -12.81 -10.07
CA ASP A 99 32.64 -12.48 -10.94
C ASP A 99 32.22 -13.67 -11.82
N PRO A 100 30.92 -14.04 -11.87
CA PRO A 100 30.44 -15.19 -12.63
C PRO A 100 30.34 -14.93 -14.15
N ARG A 101 31.38 -14.37 -14.75
CA ARG A 101 31.44 -13.84 -16.13
C ARG A 101 31.06 -14.79 -17.29
N LEU A 102 31.08 -16.11 -17.09
CA LEU A 102 30.63 -17.10 -18.09
C LEU A 102 29.24 -17.68 -17.77
N ALA A 103 28.71 -17.42 -16.57
CA ALA A 103 27.48 -18.06 -16.11
C ALA A 103 26.29 -17.76 -17.03
N GLY A 104 26.14 -16.51 -17.48
CA GLY A 104 25.03 -16.18 -18.37
C GLY A 104 25.15 -16.85 -19.74
N GLU A 105 26.34 -17.03 -20.30
CA GLU A 105 26.55 -17.72 -21.59
C GLU A 105 26.13 -19.19 -21.48
N ILE A 106 26.48 -19.84 -20.37
CA ILE A 106 26.11 -21.22 -20.08
C ILE A 106 24.59 -21.35 -19.85
N VAL A 107 24.01 -20.42 -19.10
CA VAL A 107 22.56 -20.37 -18.84
C VAL A 107 21.78 -20.12 -20.13
N GLU A 108 22.24 -19.22 -20.99
CA GLU A 108 21.65 -18.95 -22.30
C GLU A 108 21.66 -20.19 -23.18
N ARG A 109 22.79 -20.90 -23.25
CA ARG A 109 22.88 -22.16 -23.97
C ARG A 109 21.93 -23.21 -23.40
N ARG A 110 21.84 -23.34 -22.07
CA ARG A 110 20.91 -24.29 -21.45
C ARG A 110 19.45 -23.99 -21.81
N LEU A 111 19.04 -22.73 -21.70
CA LEU A 111 17.67 -22.31 -22.03
C LEU A 111 17.35 -22.62 -23.50
N SER A 112 18.31 -22.36 -24.39
CA SER A 112 18.19 -22.65 -25.83
C SER A 112 18.10 -24.16 -26.10
N ASP A 113 18.97 -24.97 -25.49
CA ASP A 113 18.97 -26.44 -25.59
C ASP A 113 17.65 -27.05 -25.10
N ARG A 114 16.96 -26.37 -24.18
CA ARG A 114 15.65 -26.76 -23.65
C ARG A 114 14.46 -26.17 -24.42
N GLY A 115 14.71 -25.47 -25.52
CA GLY A 115 13.67 -25.01 -26.44
C GLY A 115 13.14 -23.60 -26.17
N ALA A 116 13.85 -22.76 -25.40
CA ALA A 116 13.53 -21.33 -25.35
C ALA A 116 13.63 -20.73 -26.76
N LYS A 117 12.60 -19.99 -27.17
CA LYS A 117 12.50 -19.39 -28.51
C LYS A 117 13.47 -18.23 -28.69
N GLU A 118 13.64 -17.45 -27.63
CA GLU A 118 14.50 -16.28 -27.60
C GLU A 118 15.11 -16.16 -26.21
N VAL A 119 16.42 -15.94 -26.14
CA VAL A 119 17.14 -15.63 -24.91
C VAL A 119 17.86 -14.31 -25.11
N LYS A 120 17.63 -13.35 -24.23
CA LYS A 120 18.36 -12.08 -24.20
C LYS A 120 19.26 -12.06 -22.99
N ARG A 121 20.54 -11.82 -23.22
CA ARG A 121 21.54 -11.58 -22.17
C ARG A 121 21.79 -10.08 -22.04
N VAL A 122 21.75 -9.56 -20.82
CA VAL A 122 22.08 -8.17 -20.54
C VAL A 122 22.98 -8.09 -19.32
N ALA A 123 24.17 -7.54 -19.50
CA ALA A 123 25.06 -7.19 -18.41
C ALA A 123 24.60 -5.89 -17.76
N PHE A 124 24.32 -5.92 -16.46
CA PHE A 124 23.98 -4.72 -15.69
C PHE A 124 25.19 -4.10 -14.96
N LEU A 125 26.28 -4.88 -14.85
CA LEU A 125 27.60 -4.45 -14.38
C LEU A 125 28.68 -4.98 -15.32
N GLU A 126 29.60 -4.11 -15.73
CA GLU A 126 30.68 -4.43 -16.67
C GLU A 126 32.03 -3.90 -16.18
N GLY A 127 33.13 -4.52 -16.63
CA GLY A 127 34.48 -4.04 -16.33
C GLY A 127 34.72 -3.90 -14.82
N THR A 128 35.11 -2.72 -14.35
CA THR A 128 35.40 -2.49 -12.92
C THR A 128 34.21 -1.89 -12.14
N GLU A 129 33.03 -1.82 -12.74
CA GLU A 129 31.84 -1.24 -12.10
C GLU A 129 31.46 -1.97 -10.80
N GLN A 130 30.97 -1.20 -9.84
CA GLN A 130 30.42 -1.73 -8.59
C GLN A 130 28.91 -1.51 -8.55
N LEU A 131 28.20 -2.40 -7.85
CA LEU A 131 26.76 -2.21 -7.61
C LEU A 131 26.50 -0.94 -6.78
N GLU A 132 27.40 -0.68 -5.82
CA GLU A 132 27.30 0.36 -4.81
C GLU A 132 28.28 1.50 -5.09
N ASP A 133 27.98 2.70 -4.60
CA ASP A 133 28.91 3.82 -4.51
C ASP A 133 28.86 4.44 -3.11
N PRO A 134 29.76 4.03 -2.19
CA PRO A 134 29.73 4.51 -0.80
C PRO A 134 30.09 6.00 -0.68
N ALA A 135 30.62 6.63 -1.72
CA ALA A 135 30.91 8.06 -1.74
C ALA A 135 29.68 8.92 -2.11
N CYS A 136 28.58 8.29 -2.52
CA CYS A 136 27.36 8.98 -2.91
C CYS A 136 26.15 8.40 -2.15
N ASP A 137 25.58 9.18 -1.23
CA ASP A 137 24.46 8.75 -0.38
C ASP A 137 23.27 8.17 -1.17
N LEU A 138 22.99 8.71 -2.37
CA LEU A 138 21.91 8.24 -3.24
C LEU A 138 22.20 6.93 -3.96
N ASP A 139 23.48 6.60 -4.16
CA ASP A 139 23.95 5.43 -4.91
C ASP A 139 24.63 4.40 -3.98
N ALA A 140 24.52 4.59 -2.66
CA ALA A 140 25.22 3.81 -1.64
C ALA A 140 24.87 2.31 -1.62
N VAL A 141 23.66 1.93 -2.08
CA VAL A 141 23.18 0.53 -2.09
C VAL A 141 23.07 -0.03 -3.51
N VAL A 142 22.52 0.75 -4.44
CA VAL A 142 22.48 0.41 -5.87
C VAL A 142 22.62 1.70 -6.67
N ARG A 143 23.63 1.78 -7.54
CA ARG A 143 23.83 2.93 -8.44
C ARG A 143 22.62 3.10 -9.35
N ARG A 144 22.14 4.34 -9.51
CA ARG A 144 21.04 4.70 -10.43
C ARG A 144 21.29 4.27 -11.88
N GLN A 145 22.54 4.24 -12.32
CA GLN A 145 22.89 3.73 -13.66
C GLN A 145 22.60 2.22 -13.82
N VAL A 146 22.80 1.43 -12.75
CA VAL A 146 22.42 0.01 -12.73
C VAL A 146 20.90 -0.13 -12.78
N VAL A 147 20.17 0.65 -11.97
CA VAL A 147 18.69 0.69 -12.00
C VAL A 147 18.19 0.99 -13.41
N LYS A 148 18.79 1.97 -14.10
CA LYS A 148 18.43 2.33 -15.47
C LYS A 148 18.66 1.18 -16.45
N ARG A 149 19.83 0.53 -16.45
CA ARG A 149 20.12 -0.61 -17.33
C ARG A 149 19.15 -1.77 -17.12
N LEU A 150 18.85 -2.10 -15.87
CA LEU A 150 17.89 -3.15 -15.52
C LEU A 150 16.48 -2.80 -16.00
N SER A 151 16.03 -1.57 -15.73
CA SER A 151 14.72 -1.08 -16.16
C SER A 151 14.58 -1.08 -17.69
N ASP A 152 15.60 -0.61 -18.42
CA ASP A 152 15.61 -0.59 -19.89
C ASP A 152 15.56 -2.01 -20.48
N ALA A 153 16.26 -2.96 -19.86
CA ALA A 153 16.26 -4.36 -20.29
C ALA A 153 14.89 -5.02 -20.08
N ILE A 154 14.31 -4.83 -18.90
CA ILE A 154 13.00 -5.37 -18.52
C ILE A 154 11.91 -4.76 -19.41
N SER A 155 11.89 -3.43 -19.56
CA SER A 155 10.93 -2.72 -20.39
C SER A 155 10.89 -3.25 -21.83
N LYS A 156 12.06 -3.52 -22.42
CA LYS A 156 12.16 -4.06 -23.79
C LYS A 156 11.53 -5.44 -23.95
N VAL A 157 11.57 -6.29 -22.93
CA VAL A 157 11.01 -7.66 -23.01
C VAL A 157 9.55 -7.72 -22.56
N THR A 158 9.07 -6.75 -21.77
CA THR A 158 7.68 -6.70 -21.30
C THR A 158 6.75 -5.86 -22.19
N LYS A 159 7.29 -4.96 -23.03
CA LYS A 159 6.54 -3.99 -23.84
C LYS A 159 5.34 -4.56 -24.62
N ASP A 160 5.50 -5.75 -25.21
CA ASP A 160 4.51 -6.38 -26.09
C ASP A 160 3.81 -7.59 -25.43
N LEU A 161 3.83 -7.67 -24.10
CA LEU A 161 3.11 -8.68 -23.35
C LEU A 161 1.66 -8.25 -23.11
N LYS A 162 0.77 -9.23 -23.11
CA LYS A 162 -0.67 -9.06 -22.92
C LYS A 162 -1.13 -9.63 -21.58
N PRO A 163 -2.32 -9.28 -21.08
CA PRO A 163 -2.85 -9.84 -19.82
C PRO A 163 -2.91 -11.36 -19.77
N GLU A 164 -3.11 -12.05 -20.90
CA GLU A 164 -3.11 -13.51 -20.98
C GLU A 164 -1.71 -14.15 -20.94
N ASP A 165 -0.63 -13.38 -21.11
CA ASP A 165 0.73 -13.89 -21.04
C ASP A 165 1.16 -14.12 -19.59
N ARG A 166 2.24 -14.90 -19.39
CA ARG A 166 2.76 -15.23 -18.06
C ARG A 166 4.19 -14.72 -17.89
N VAL A 167 4.46 -14.08 -16.76
CA VAL A 167 5.80 -13.60 -16.40
C VAL A 167 6.27 -14.31 -15.13
N PHE A 168 7.43 -14.92 -15.20
CA PHE A 168 8.11 -15.54 -14.06
C PHE A 168 9.41 -14.80 -13.77
N VAL A 169 9.67 -14.49 -12.50
CA VAL A 169 10.91 -13.83 -12.06
C VAL A 169 11.58 -14.70 -11.02
N ALA A 170 12.80 -15.14 -11.28
CA ALA A 170 13.59 -15.86 -10.30
C ALA A 170 14.21 -14.88 -9.29
N THR A 171 13.86 -14.99 -8.01
CA THR A 171 14.30 -14.07 -6.94
C THR A 171 15.58 -14.51 -6.22
N THR A 172 16.11 -15.69 -6.56
CA THR A 172 17.34 -16.26 -5.98
C THR A 172 18.50 -16.26 -7.00
N GLY A 173 19.76 -16.24 -6.54
CA GLY A 173 20.95 -16.24 -7.41
C GLY A 173 21.46 -14.83 -7.73
N GLY A 174 22.69 -14.67 -8.23
CA GLY A 174 23.26 -13.34 -8.46
C GLY A 174 23.41 -12.47 -7.18
N LEU A 175 23.33 -11.15 -7.34
CA LEU A 175 23.47 -10.17 -6.26
C LEU A 175 22.11 -9.91 -5.61
N ALA A 176 21.99 -10.15 -4.29
CA ALA A 176 20.72 -10.08 -3.57
C ALA A 176 19.99 -8.72 -3.73
N ALA A 177 20.72 -7.60 -3.59
CA ALA A 177 20.14 -6.27 -3.77
C ALA A 177 19.64 -6.01 -5.21
N ALA A 178 20.24 -6.66 -6.22
CA ALA A 178 19.76 -6.58 -7.58
C ALA A 178 18.49 -7.42 -7.80
N ASN A 179 18.36 -8.58 -7.15
CA ASN A 179 17.16 -9.43 -7.28
C ASN A 179 15.89 -8.74 -6.79
N GLU A 180 15.96 -8.12 -5.60
CA GLU A 180 14.86 -7.34 -5.04
C GLU A 180 14.42 -6.24 -6.02
N LEU A 181 15.40 -5.50 -6.55
CA LEU A 181 15.14 -4.46 -7.54
C LEU A 181 14.54 -5.01 -8.84
N VAL A 182 15.05 -6.13 -9.36
CA VAL A 182 14.54 -6.78 -10.57
C VAL A 182 13.09 -7.21 -10.36
N ASN A 183 12.75 -7.84 -9.24
CA ASN A 183 11.38 -8.27 -8.94
C ASN A 183 10.40 -7.09 -9.00
N GLU A 184 10.74 -5.99 -8.33
CA GLU A 184 9.89 -4.79 -8.31
C GLU A 184 9.84 -4.06 -9.66
N LEU A 185 10.95 -3.99 -10.40
CA LEU A 185 10.95 -3.42 -11.76
C LEU A 185 10.07 -4.23 -12.72
N VAL A 186 10.08 -5.55 -12.62
CA VAL A 186 9.20 -6.40 -13.45
C VAL A 186 7.74 -6.15 -13.10
N ARG A 187 7.38 -6.11 -11.82
CA ARG A 187 6.03 -5.75 -11.38
C ARG A 187 5.60 -4.39 -11.93
N LEU A 188 6.48 -3.39 -11.83
CA LEU A 188 6.23 -2.04 -12.34
C LEU A 188 5.98 -2.01 -13.85
N HIS A 189 6.81 -2.69 -14.64
CA HIS A 189 6.68 -2.73 -16.11
C HIS A 189 5.54 -3.64 -16.61
N CYS A 190 4.92 -4.42 -15.72
CA CYS A 190 3.77 -5.27 -16.02
C CYS A 190 2.45 -4.76 -15.43
N VAL A 191 2.43 -3.55 -14.84
CA VAL A 191 1.18 -2.94 -14.32
C VAL A 191 0.13 -2.84 -15.42
N GLY A 192 -1.07 -3.38 -15.17
CA GLY A 192 -2.16 -3.45 -16.15
C GLY A 192 -1.96 -4.50 -17.25
N GLY A 193 -0.89 -5.29 -17.19
CA GLY A 193 -0.54 -6.34 -18.15
C GLY A 193 -0.58 -7.75 -17.54
N PRO A 194 0.36 -8.63 -17.88
CA PRO A 194 0.37 -10.03 -17.42
C PRO A 194 0.60 -10.14 -15.91
N ASN A 195 0.13 -11.26 -15.34
CA ASN A 195 0.44 -11.61 -13.95
C ASN A 195 1.93 -11.99 -13.81
N VAL A 196 2.58 -11.39 -12.82
CA VAL A 196 3.97 -11.66 -12.46
C VAL A 196 4.03 -12.65 -11.29
N THR A 197 4.74 -13.75 -11.48
CA THR A 197 4.95 -14.79 -10.47
C THR A 197 6.42 -14.82 -10.07
N ALA A 198 6.71 -14.53 -8.81
CA ALA A 198 8.04 -14.70 -8.25
C ALA A 198 8.30 -16.19 -7.96
N LEU A 199 9.46 -16.68 -8.38
CA LEU A 199 9.91 -18.05 -8.17
C LEU A 199 11.20 -18.05 -7.35
N GLU A 200 11.18 -18.78 -6.23
CA GLU A 200 12.37 -19.08 -5.45
C GLU A 200 12.88 -20.47 -5.77
N VAL A 201 14.21 -20.66 -5.78
CA VAL A 201 14.84 -21.98 -5.79
C VAL A 201 15.65 -22.14 -4.49
N PRO A 202 15.04 -22.69 -3.43
CA PRO A 202 15.73 -22.90 -2.15
C PRO A 202 16.92 -23.85 -2.31
N ASP A 203 17.99 -23.65 -1.52
CA ASP A 203 19.12 -24.58 -1.54
C ASP A 203 18.71 -25.95 -0.98
N ALA A 204 18.52 -26.91 -1.89
CA ALA A 204 18.20 -28.32 -1.65
C ALA A 204 19.04 -29.00 -0.57
N TYR A 205 20.30 -28.58 -0.40
CA TYR A 205 21.25 -29.23 0.49
C TYR A 205 20.81 -29.20 1.97
N ARG A 206 20.02 -28.19 2.38
CA ARG A 206 19.48 -28.13 3.75
C ARG A 206 18.22 -28.97 3.95
N GLY A 207 17.52 -29.33 2.88
CA GLY A 207 16.23 -30.03 2.92
C GLY A 207 16.28 -31.52 2.62
N GLY A 208 17.36 -32.03 2.00
CA GLY A 208 17.46 -33.44 1.59
C GLY A 208 16.51 -33.80 0.44
N HIS A 209 16.20 -32.84 -0.44
CA HIS A 209 15.31 -32.99 -1.60
C HIS A 209 16.00 -32.38 -2.82
N ASP A 210 15.52 -32.68 -4.03
CA ASP A 210 16.04 -32.04 -5.25
C ASP A 210 15.73 -30.53 -5.29
N ASP A 211 16.56 -29.78 -6.04
CA ASP A 211 16.32 -28.35 -6.27
C ASP A 211 14.97 -28.18 -6.99
N ARG A 212 14.06 -27.38 -6.42
CA ARG A 212 12.73 -27.14 -6.98
C ARG A 212 12.38 -25.65 -6.94
N ALA A 213 11.77 -25.16 -8.01
CA ALA A 213 11.19 -23.83 -8.01
C ALA A 213 9.85 -23.82 -7.25
N VAL A 214 9.72 -22.92 -6.29
CA VAL A 214 8.50 -22.67 -5.53
C VAL A 214 7.99 -21.27 -5.83
N GLU A 215 6.68 -21.13 -5.93
CA GLU A 215 6.06 -19.82 -6.08
C GLU A 215 6.09 -19.08 -4.76
N GLU A 216 6.70 -17.90 -4.77
CA GLU A 216 6.60 -16.98 -3.66
C GLU A 216 5.23 -16.30 -3.70
N LYS A 217 4.30 -16.80 -2.87
CA LYS A 217 2.95 -16.24 -2.80
C LYS A 217 2.94 -14.84 -2.18
N PHE A 218 3.77 -14.61 -1.16
CA PHE A 218 3.83 -13.34 -0.46
C PHE A 218 5.16 -13.16 0.30
N HIS A 219 5.86 -12.04 0.05
CA HIS A 219 7.08 -11.68 0.79
C HIS A 219 6.72 -10.97 2.10
N PRO A 220 7.08 -11.49 3.30
CA PRO A 220 6.71 -10.88 4.58
C PRO A 220 7.15 -9.41 4.73
N ALA A 221 8.35 -9.06 4.23
CA ALA A 221 8.83 -7.68 4.27
C ALA A 221 7.95 -6.70 3.47
N ALA A 222 7.26 -7.15 2.42
CA ALA A 222 6.33 -6.29 1.68
C ALA A 222 5.16 -5.88 2.58
N GLY A 223 4.60 -6.83 3.34
CA GLY A 223 3.55 -6.55 4.33
C GLY A 223 3.99 -5.59 5.42
N ILE A 224 5.19 -5.78 5.98
CA ILE A 224 5.74 -4.89 7.00
C ILE A 224 6.00 -3.47 6.46
N ARG A 225 6.54 -3.33 5.24
CA ARG A 225 6.73 -2.02 4.59
C ARG A 225 5.39 -1.30 4.37
N ALA A 226 4.39 -2.01 3.85
CA ALA A 226 3.06 -1.45 3.60
C ALA A 226 2.39 -1.01 4.90
N ARG A 227 2.51 -1.81 5.97
CA ARG A 227 2.01 -1.51 7.31
C ARG A 227 2.67 -0.28 7.93
N TRP A 228 3.99 -0.16 7.82
CA TRP A 228 4.71 1.06 8.22
C TRP A 228 4.18 2.29 7.48
N HIS A 229 4.02 2.18 6.16
CA HIS A 229 3.53 3.29 5.34
C HIS A 229 2.08 3.68 5.70
N ALA A 230 1.20 2.70 5.92
CA ALA A 230 -0.16 2.96 6.40
C ALA A 230 -0.16 3.65 7.77
N LEU A 231 0.68 3.20 8.72
CA LEU A 231 0.79 3.84 10.04
C LEU A 231 1.25 5.30 9.95
N ASP A 232 2.23 5.61 9.09
CA ASP A 232 2.69 6.99 8.86
C ASP A 232 1.55 7.87 8.31
N LEU A 233 0.81 7.37 7.32
CA LEU A 233 -0.34 8.08 6.74
C LEU A 233 -1.50 8.24 7.74
N ILE A 234 -1.78 7.22 8.55
CA ILE A 234 -2.81 7.28 9.61
C ILE A 234 -2.43 8.31 10.67
N GLN A 235 -1.16 8.37 11.10
CA GLN A 235 -0.69 9.38 12.07
C GLN A 235 -0.83 10.80 11.54
N LYS A 236 -0.68 10.97 10.22
CA LYS A 236 -0.93 12.23 9.51
C LYS A 236 -2.42 12.47 9.23
N GLY A 237 -3.33 11.62 9.70
CA GLY A 237 -4.78 11.75 9.49
C GLY A 237 -5.29 11.36 8.10
N ASN A 238 -4.41 10.89 7.20
CA ASN A 238 -4.77 10.58 5.81
C ASN A 238 -5.21 9.12 5.63
N LEU A 239 -6.40 8.81 6.13
CA LEU A 239 -6.94 7.44 6.16
C LEU A 239 -7.24 6.88 4.75
N LEU A 240 -7.64 7.73 3.81
CA LEU A 240 -7.91 7.31 2.42
C LEU A 240 -6.62 6.93 1.68
N ALA A 241 -5.55 7.74 1.83
CA ALA A 241 -4.26 7.39 1.25
C ALA A 241 -3.66 6.15 1.93
N ALA A 242 -3.86 5.99 3.24
CA ALA A 242 -3.42 4.79 3.96
C ALA A 242 -4.05 3.53 3.37
N TRP A 243 -5.35 3.55 3.03
CA TRP A 243 -5.99 2.44 2.32
C TRP A 243 -5.46 2.27 0.90
N GLY A 244 -5.31 3.37 0.14
CA GLY A 244 -4.72 3.32 -1.21
C GLY A 244 -3.35 2.63 -1.23
N ALA A 245 -2.53 2.89 -0.21
CA ALA A 245 -1.20 2.28 -0.05
C ALA A 245 -1.21 0.77 0.20
N VAL A 246 -2.30 0.21 0.76
CA VAL A 246 -2.31 -1.19 1.24
C VAL A 246 -3.41 -2.05 0.63
N SER A 247 -4.34 -1.47 -0.13
CA SER A 247 -5.47 -2.17 -0.76
C SER A 247 -5.04 -3.35 -1.64
N HIS A 248 -3.85 -3.29 -2.24
CA HIS A 248 -3.27 -4.38 -3.02
C HIS A 248 -2.92 -5.64 -2.19
N LEU A 249 -2.91 -5.52 -0.86
CA LEU A 249 -2.69 -6.62 0.08
C LEU A 249 -3.97 -7.25 0.59
N GLU A 250 -5.13 -6.74 0.18
CA GLU A 250 -6.41 -7.28 0.64
C GLU A 250 -6.54 -8.77 0.29
N ASN A 251 -6.94 -9.57 1.27
CA ASN A 251 -7.05 -11.04 1.19
C ASN A 251 -5.72 -11.79 1.01
N GLN A 252 -4.57 -11.14 1.13
CA GLN A 252 -3.28 -11.83 1.17
C GLN A 252 -3.10 -12.56 2.51
N PRO A 253 -2.55 -13.80 2.53
CA PRO A 253 -2.34 -14.54 3.77
C PRO A 253 -1.49 -13.77 4.79
N GLY A 254 -1.96 -13.67 6.04
CA GLY A 254 -1.26 -12.96 7.11
C GLY A 254 -1.36 -11.42 7.02
N GLN A 255 -2.19 -10.90 6.11
CA GLN A 255 -2.43 -9.46 5.94
C GLN A 255 -3.83 -9.02 6.43
N GLU A 256 -4.46 -9.77 7.33
CA GLU A 256 -5.82 -9.51 7.83
C GLU A 256 -5.93 -8.13 8.51
N TRP A 257 -4.81 -7.59 9.02
CA TRP A 257 -4.72 -6.23 9.56
C TRP A 257 -5.14 -5.13 8.58
N THR A 258 -5.14 -5.38 7.27
CA THR A 258 -5.61 -4.39 6.27
C THR A 258 -7.09 -4.04 6.46
N GLN A 259 -7.88 -4.93 7.08
CA GLN A 259 -9.28 -4.68 7.42
C GLN A 259 -9.45 -3.46 8.34
N VAL A 260 -8.53 -3.27 9.29
CA VAL A 260 -8.51 -2.10 10.17
C VAL A 260 -8.33 -0.81 9.36
N VAL A 261 -7.45 -0.83 8.37
CA VAL A 261 -7.20 0.33 7.48
C VAL A 261 -8.40 0.60 6.58
N ARG A 262 -9.08 -0.46 6.12
CA ARG A 262 -10.33 -0.34 5.36
C ARG A 262 -11.43 0.34 6.17
N TRP A 263 -11.68 -0.09 7.41
CA TRP A 263 -12.66 0.55 8.29
C TRP A 263 -12.37 2.04 8.53
N LEU A 264 -11.10 2.39 8.67
CA LEU A 264 -10.66 3.79 8.78
C LEU A 264 -10.95 4.59 7.51
N ALA A 265 -10.70 4.01 6.33
CA ALA A 265 -11.00 4.65 5.06
C ALA A 265 -12.52 4.82 4.85
N ASP A 266 -13.32 3.80 5.14
CA ASP A 266 -14.78 3.87 5.10
C ASP A 266 -15.29 4.97 6.05
N PHE A 267 -14.71 5.06 7.25
CA PHE A 267 -15.02 6.13 8.20
C PHE A 267 -14.70 7.51 7.64
N ALA A 268 -13.52 7.71 7.05
CA ALA A 268 -13.10 8.99 6.47
C ALA A 268 -13.97 9.38 5.26
N ALA A 269 -14.38 8.41 4.44
CA ALA A 269 -15.28 8.60 3.31
C ALA A 269 -16.75 8.80 3.74
N SER A 270 -17.06 8.68 5.04
CA SER A 270 -18.43 8.67 5.56
C SER A 270 -19.31 7.58 4.94
N LEU A 271 -18.71 6.44 4.58
CA LEU A 271 -19.41 5.24 4.13
C LEU A 271 -19.98 4.47 5.33
N PRO A 272 -20.97 3.58 5.09
CA PRO A 272 -21.46 2.69 6.13
C PRO A 272 -20.32 1.86 6.73
N ILE A 273 -20.22 1.88 8.06
CA ILE A 273 -19.29 1.03 8.81
C ILE A 273 -19.96 -0.32 9.02
N THR A 274 -19.23 -1.38 8.67
CA THR A 274 -19.68 -2.76 8.78
C THR A 274 -19.87 -3.19 10.24
N ASP A 275 -20.74 -4.17 10.47
CA ASP A 275 -21.07 -4.62 11.83
C ASP A 275 -19.90 -5.29 12.56
N ASP A 276 -18.99 -5.92 11.82
CA ASP A 276 -17.76 -6.55 12.30
C ASP A 276 -16.68 -5.55 12.74
N CYS A 277 -16.83 -4.26 12.43
CA CYS A 277 -15.92 -3.24 12.94
C CYS A 277 -16.04 -3.15 14.46
N ASP A 278 -14.93 -3.39 15.13
CA ASP A 278 -14.80 -3.46 16.58
C ASP A 278 -14.12 -2.22 17.19
N ILE A 279 -13.87 -1.17 16.38
CA ILE A 279 -13.28 0.10 16.84
C ILE A 279 -14.42 1.01 17.33
N PRO A 280 -14.59 1.20 18.65
CA PRO A 280 -15.83 1.77 19.20
C PRO A 280 -16.13 3.17 18.70
N VAL A 281 -15.10 4.02 18.56
CA VAL A 281 -15.29 5.42 18.16
C VAL A 281 -15.80 5.56 16.71
N LEU A 282 -15.49 4.61 15.81
CA LEU A 282 -15.99 4.64 14.43
C LEU A 282 -17.49 4.35 14.38
N LYS A 283 -18.00 3.58 15.36
CA LYS A 283 -19.42 3.22 15.51
C LYS A 283 -20.12 4.02 16.62
N HIS A 284 -19.49 5.07 17.15
CA HIS A 284 -20.00 5.82 18.30
C HIS A 284 -21.45 6.31 18.08
N PRO A 285 -22.41 6.07 19.00
CA PRO A 285 -23.83 6.35 18.76
C PRO A 285 -24.11 7.81 18.42
N THR A 286 -23.46 8.74 19.10
CA THR A 286 -23.52 10.19 18.86
C THR A 286 -22.85 10.54 17.53
N MET A 287 -23.60 11.08 16.58
CA MET A 287 -23.08 11.50 15.27
C MET A 287 -22.05 12.62 15.38
N ALA A 288 -22.24 13.55 16.31
CA ALA A 288 -21.33 14.68 16.53
C ALA A 288 -19.91 14.23 16.90
N VAL A 289 -19.77 13.16 17.69
CA VAL A 289 -18.46 12.59 18.05
C VAL A 289 -17.72 12.11 16.79
N ARG A 290 -18.42 11.34 15.94
CA ARG A 290 -17.85 10.87 14.66
C ARG A 290 -17.52 12.03 13.73
N ALA A 291 -18.41 13.02 13.63
CA ALA A 291 -18.19 14.20 12.80
C ALA A 291 -16.95 14.98 13.28
N ALA A 292 -16.82 15.25 14.58
CA ALA A 292 -15.68 15.97 15.15
C ALA A 292 -14.36 15.27 14.88
N LEU A 293 -14.33 13.93 15.04
CA LEU A 293 -13.14 13.15 14.76
C LEU A 293 -12.74 13.19 13.28
N ARG A 294 -13.70 13.18 12.36
CA ARG A 294 -13.42 13.38 10.92
C ARG A 294 -12.83 14.75 10.61
N VAL A 295 -13.31 15.82 11.27
CA VAL A 295 -12.71 17.16 11.12
C VAL A 295 -11.27 17.16 11.61
N GLU A 296 -11.01 16.61 12.80
CA GLU A 296 -9.66 16.52 13.36
C GLU A 296 -8.70 15.77 12.42
N LEU A 297 -9.13 14.63 11.88
CA LEU A 297 -8.33 13.84 10.93
C LEU A 297 -8.09 14.60 9.61
N ALA A 298 -9.11 15.28 9.09
CA ALA A 298 -8.96 16.10 7.88
C ALA A 298 -7.97 17.26 8.08
N LEU A 299 -8.02 17.94 9.23
CA LEU A 299 -7.06 19.01 9.57
C LEU A 299 -5.63 18.48 9.65
N ARG A 300 -5.43 17.33 10.31
CA ARG A 300 -4.11 16.68 10.38
C ARG A 300 -3.58 16.29 9.01
N ALA A 301 -4.47 15.84 8.11
CA ALA A 301 -4.13 15.49 6.73
C ALA A 301 -3.86 16.70 5.84
N GLY A 302 -4.12 17.93 6.32
CA GLY A 302 -4.10 19.14 5.49
C GLY A 302 -5.26 19.21 4.47
N ASP A 303 -6.31 18.40 4.64
CA ASP A 303 -7.51 18.41 3.81
C ASP A 303 -8.47 19.51 4.31
N ILE A 304 -8.07 20.75 4.06
CA ILE A 304 -8.81 21.95 4.45
C ILE A 304 -10.25 21.95 3.91
N PRO A 305 -10.52 21.59 2.64
CA PRO A 305 -11.89 21.51 2.14
C PRO A 305 -12.78 20.59 2.96
N ARG A 306 -12.33 19.35 3.19
CA ARG A 306 -13.09 18.40 4.00
C ARG A 306 -13.26 18.88 5.44
N ALA A 307 -12.24 19.53 6.02
CA ALA A 307 -12.33 20.10 7.36
C ALA A 307 -13.36 21.23 7.46
N VAL A 308 -13.43 22.14 6.47
CA VAL A 308 -14.44 23.23 6.44
C VAL A 308 -15.84 22.65 6.37
N HIS A 309 -16.07 21.72 5.44
CA HIS A 309 -17.35 21.02 5.33
C HIS A 309 -17.72 20.27 6.61
N GLY A 310 -16.75 19.56 7.18
CA GLY A 310 -16.93 18.77 8.39
C GLY A 310 -17.25 19.64 9.61
N THR A 311 -16.70 20.86 9.70
CA THR A 311 -17.00 21.80 10.79
C THR A 311 -18.48 22.19 10.82
N VAL A 312 -19.06 22.47 9.65
CA VAL A 312 -20.51 22.74 9.55
C VAL A 312 -21.32 21.48 9.79
N SER A 313 -20.87 20.35 9.24
CA SER A 313 -21.52 19.04 9.41
C SER A 313 -21.52 18.58 10.89
N PHE A 314 -20.52 18.98 11.68
CA PHE A 314 -20.48 18.72 13.12
C PHE A 314 -21.63 19.42 13.85
N PHE A 315 -21.90 20.68 13.53
CA PHE A 315 -23.07 21.38 14.09
C PHE A 315 -24.37 20.67 13.71
N GLU A 316 -24.54 20.35 12.42
CA GLU A 316 -25.73 19.64 11.94
C GLU A 316 -25.89 18.31 12.69
N ALA A 317 -24.79 17.56 12.86
CA ALA A 317 -24.79 16.30 13.60
C ALA A 317 -25.19 16.48 15.07
N ALA A 318 -24.63 17.48 15.75
CA ALA A 318 -24.97 17.79 17.15
C ALA A 318 -26.42 18.24 17.32
N LEU A 319 -26.94 19.04 16.40
CA LEU A 319 -28.35 19.44 16.37
C LEU A 319 -29.26 18.20 16.26
N TRP A 320 -28.95 17.30 15.32
CA TRP A 320 -29.72 16.07 15.14
C TRP A 320 -29.62 15.12 16.33
N ASP A 321 -28.46 14.99 16.97
CA ASP A 321 -28.30 14.17 18.18
C ASP A 321 -29.19 14.67 19.33
N TRP A 322 -29.34 15.98 19.49
CA TRP A 322 -30.28 16.56 20.45
C TRP A 322 -31.75 16.38 20.05
N LEU A 323 -32.08 16.61 18.78
CA LEU A 323 -33.44 16.42 18.28
C LEU A 323 -33.90 14.96 18.46
N ARG A 324 -33.01 13.98 18.30
CA ARG A 324 -33.34 12.56 18.56
C ARG A 324 -33.66 12.25 20.03
N GLN A 325 -33.16 13.06 20.96
CA GLN A 325 -33.43 12.91 22.39
C GLN A 325 -34.69 13.67 22.84
N ARG A 326 -35.25 14.53 21.98
CA ARG A 326 -36.42 15.36 22.29
C ARG A 326 -37.71 14.54 22.26
N ASP A 327 -38.59 14.79 23.23
CA ASP A 327 -39.95 14.24 23.26
C ASP A 327 -40.90 15.20 22.53
N PHE A 328 -41.05 15.01 21.21
CA PHE A 328 -41.93 15.84 20.38
C PHE A 328 -43.41 15.72 20.74
N VAL A 329 -43.82 14.63 21.39
CA VAL A 329 -45.21 14.44 21.82
C VAL A 329 -45.53 15.41 22.95
N LYS A 330 -44.67 15.44 23.97
CA LYS A 330 -44.89 16.32 25.12
C LYS A 330 -44.64 17.78 24.82
N ASP A 331 -43.56 18.07 24.09
CA ASP A 331 -43.10 19.45 23.98
C ASP A 331 -43.76 20.22 22.83
N ASP A 332 -44.15 19.52 21.76
CA ASP A 332 -44.68 20.12 20.53
C ASP A 332 -46.08 19.60 20.15
N GLN A 333 -46.68 18.72 20.96
CA GLN A 333 -47.97 18.09 20.71
C GLN A 333 -48.01 17.30 19.38
N ALA A 334 -46.85 16.78 18.96
CA ALA A 334 -46.76 15.91 17.79
C ALA A 334 -47.41 14.55 18.10
N THR A 335 -48.20 14.05 17.17
CA THR A 335 -48.80 12.71 17.20
C THR A 335 -48.29 11.91 16.01
N GLY A 336 -48.02 10.60 16.20
CA GLY A 336 -47.59 9.70 15.11
C GLY A 336 -46.19 9.99 14.52
N GLY A 337 -45.56 8.92 14.02
CA GLY A 337 -44.28 8.98 13.27
C GLY A 337 -43.03 9.34 14.11
N ASN A 338 -41.94 9.65 13.42
CA ASN A 338 -40.63 9.99 14.00
C ASN A 338 -39.92 11.03 13.10
N LEU A 339 -38.67 11.36 13.42
CA LEU A 339 -37.88 12.34 12.66
C LEU A 339 -37.79 12.06 11.15
N SER A 340 -37.71 10.78 10.74
CA SER A 340 -37.65 10.38 9.33
C SER A 340 -39.02 10.23 8.68
N ASP A 341 -40.02 9.78 9.44
CA ASP A 341 -41.34 9.46 8.91
C ASP A 341 -42.30 10.64 8.93
N GLY A 342 -41.93 11.73 9.63
CA GLY A 342 -42.74 12.92 9.85
C GLY A 342 -43.82 12.74 10.90
N PHE A 343 -44.38 13.86 11.33
CA PHE A 343 -45.34 13.98 12.42
C PHE A 343 -46.72 14.38 11.89
N THR A 344 -47.75 14.04 12.66
CA THR A 344 -49.08 14.68 12.60
C THR A 344 -49.27 15.58 13.81
N PHE A 345 -50.20 16.54 13.71
CA PHE A 345 -50.51 17.45 14.79
C PHE A 345 -52.01 17.70 14.80
N ASP A 346 -52.61 17.75 15.99
CA ASP A 346 -54.05 18.04 16.14
C ASP A 346 -54.37 19.50 15.77
N ASN A 347 -53.39 20.39 15.94
CA ASN A 347 -53.43 21.81 15.56
C ASN A 347 -52.30 22.14 14.58
N GLN A 348 -52.37 23.30 13.93
CA GLN A 348 -51.31 23.73 13.01
C GLN A 348 -49.99 23.94 13.78
N PRO A 349 -48.91 23.19 13.47
CA PRO A 349 -47.62 23.38 14.13
C PRO A 349 -46.94 24.66 13.65
N ASP A 350 -45.94 25.08 14.41
CA ASP A 350 -45.09 26.22 14.07
C ASP A 350 -44.35 25.98 12.75
N ARG A 351 -44.65 26.82 11.75
CA ARG A 351 -44.10 26.69 10.38
C ARG A 351 -42.63 27.09 10.27
N ASP A 352 -42.09 27.80 11.25
CA ASP A 352 -40.66 28.06 11.30
C ASP A 352 -39.90 26.80 11.70
N ARG A 353 -40.52 25.92 12.50
CA ARG A 353 -39.92 24.67 13.00
C ARG A 353 -40.29 23.44 12.20
N PHE A 354 -41.48 23.43 11.61
CA PHE A 354 -42.00 22.31 10.84
C PHE A 354 -42.42 22.75 9.44
N ARG A 355 -42.23 21.86 8.45
CA ARG A 355 -42.68 22.07 7.08
C ARG A 355 -43.56 20.92 6.62
N LEU A 356 -44.61 21.24 5.88
CA LEU A 356 -45.51 20.24 5.32
C LEU A 356 -44.91 19.67 4.03
N LYS A 357 -44.79 18.34 3.94
CA LYS A 357 -44.36 17.61 2.74
C LYS A 357 -45.12 16.29 2.66
N ASP A 358 -45.73 16.01 1.50
CA ASP A 358 -46.46 14.76 1.22
C ASP A 358 -47.51 14.40 2.30
N GLY A 359 -48.23 15.42 2.80
CA GLY A 359 -49.27 15.25 3.82
C GLY A 359 -48.76 15.06 5.25
N LYS A 360 -47.45 15.15 5.49
CA LYS A 360 -46.83 15.01 6.82
C LYS A 360 -45.98 16.22 7.19
N TRP A 361 -45.87 16.51 8.48
CA TRP A 361 -45.02 17.58 8.98
C TRP A 361 -43.62 17.06 9.30
N LEU A 362 -42.61 17.60 8.64
CA LEU A 362 -41.20 17.28 8.87
C LEU A 362 -40.51 18.43 9.60
N ILE A 363 -39.36 18.16 10.20
CA ILE A 363 -38.48 19.22 10.68
C ILE A 363 -38.13 20.16 9.53
N ASN A 364 -38.26 21.46 9.79
CA ASN A 364 -37.75 22.50 8.94
C ASN A 364 -36.26 22.71 9.26
N ASP A 365 -35.40 22.15 8.41
CA ASP A 365 -33.94 22.19 8.50
C ASP A 365 -33.32 23.27 7.61
N SER A 366 -34.14 24.13 6.99
CA SER A 366 -33.68 25.31 6.27
C SER A 366 -33.18 26.41 7.21
N ARG A 367 -32.57 27.48 6.69
CA ARG A 367 -31.86 28.52 7.48
C ARG A 367 -32.66 29.07 8.66
N SER A 368 -33.94 29.43 8.46
CA SER A 368 -34.80 29.92 9.53
C SER A 368 -35.17 28.81 10.53
N GLY A 369 -35.25 27.57 10.05
CA GLY A 369 -35.63 26.39 10.84
C GLY A 369 -34.52 25.84 11.74
N GLN A 370 -33.26 25.80 11.30
CA GLN A 370 -32.13 25.44 12.19
C GLN A 370 -32.03 26.42 13.37
N LYS A 371 -32.14 27.73 13.10
CA LYS A 371 -32.13 28.77 14.13
C LYS A 371 -33.30 28.62 15.11
N ALA A 372 -34.48 28.30 14.60
CA ALA A 372 -35.66 28.06 15.44
C ALA A 372 -35.43 26.86 16.39
N TRP A 373 -34.84 25.78 15.89
CA TRP A 373 -34.54 24.60 16.71
C TRP A 373 -33.46 24.83 17.77
N VAL A 374 -32.40 25.58 17.47
CA VAL A 374 -31.38 25.96 18.47
C VAL A 374 -32.02 26.69 19.66
N GLY A 375 -32.93 27.62 19.40
CA GLY A 375 -33.63 28.38 20.45
C GLY A 375 -34.54 27.50 21.32
N VAL A 376 -35.20 26.50 20.74
CA VAL A 376 -36.09 25.58 21.46
C VAL A 376 -35.34 24.57 22.30
N LEU A 377 -34.25 24.02 21.78
CA LEU A 377 -33.43 23.03 22.49
C LEU A 377 -32.76 23.62 23.74
N LYS A 378 -32.52 24.95 23.75
CA LYS A 378 -31.93 25.70 24.88
C LYS A 378 -30.61 25.09 25.37
N LYS A 379 -29.77 24.68 24.42
CA LYS A 379 -28.47 24.06 24.67
C LYS A 379 -27.35 25.11 24.58
N PRO A 380 -26.72 25.52 25.70
CA PRO A 380 -25.81 26.66 25.70
C PRO A 380 -24.60 26.48 24.79
N ALA A 381 -23.95 25.31 24.80
CA ALA A 381 -22.75 25.09 24.00
C ALA A 381 -23.10 24.99 22.51
N LEU A 382 -24.20 24.29 22.17
CA LEU A 382 -24.72 24.24 20.80
C LEU A 382 -25.06 25.64 20.27
N THR A 383 -25.68 26.49 21.10
CA THR A 383 -26.03 27.86 20.74
C THR A 383 -24.79 28.72 20.48
N GLN A 384 -23.78 28.62 21.34
CA GLN A 384 -22.51 29.33 21.15
C GLN A 384 -21.81 28.88 19.85
N TYR A 385 -21.77 27.57 19.60
CA TYR A 385 -21.21 27.02 18.37
C TYR A 385 -21.95 27.53 17.11
N PHE A 386 -23.29 27.51 17.14
CA PHE A 386 -24.12 28.02 16.04
C PHE A 386 -23.86 29.50 15.74
N ASN A 387 -23.64 30.31 16.79
CA ASN A 387 -23.34 31.73 16.65
C ASN A 387 -21.93 31.97 16.07
N ALA A 388 -20.96 31.09 16.38
CA ALA A 388 -19.61 31.14 15.80
C ALA A 388 -19.60 30.76 14.31
N LEU A 389 -20.55 29.92 13.86
CA LEU A 389 -20.81 29.69 12.43
C LEU A 389 -21.49 30.93 11.82
N THR A 390 -20.74 32.00 11.55
CA THR A 390 -21.28 33.20 10.89
C THR A 390 -21.67 32.93 9.43
N ASP A 391 -22.39 33.86 8.80
CA ASP A 391 -22.73 33.75 7.38
C ASP A 391 -21.48 33.68 6.48
N ASP A 392 -20.38 34.31 6.90
CA ASP A 392 -19.09 34.24 6.21
C ASP A 392 -18.51 32.82 6.24
N ILE A 393 -18.62 32.11 7.37
CA ILE A 393 -18.18 30.71 7.49
C ILE A 393 -19.09 29.78 6.68
N ARG A 394 -20.40 30.02 6.70
CA ARG A 394 -21.36 29.27 5.87
C ARG A 394 -21.09 29.48 4.38
N SER A 395 -20.75 30.71 3.98
CA SER A 395 -20.39 31.03 2.59
C SER A 395 -19.04 30.42 2.21
N LEU A 396 -18.06 30.41 3.12
CA LEU A 396 -16.77 29.75 2.91
C LEU A 396 -16.91 28.26 2.60
N ARG A 397 -17.87 27.56 3.22
CA ARG A 397 -18.20 26.17 2.86
C ARG A 397 -18.55 26.07 1.37
N ASN A 398 -19.38 26.96 0.85
CA ASN A 398 -19.75 26.96 -0.57
C ASN A 398 -18.55 27.33 -1.46
N ASP A 399 -17.76 28.32 -1.06
CA ASP A 399 -16.57 28.74 -1.82
C ASP A 399 -15.58 27.58 -1.97
N VAL A 400 -15.33 26.84 -0.89
CA VAL A 400 -14.38 25.73 -0.88
C VAL A 400 -14.97 24.47 -1.53
N ALA A 401 -16.29 24.33 -1.58
CA ALA A 401 -16.98 23.24 -2.28
C ALA A 401 -16.96 23.38 -3.81
N HIS A 402 -17.06 24.63 -4.29
CA HIS A 402 -17.38 24.91 -5.69
C HIS A 402 -16.22 25.53 -6.48
N ASN A 403 -15.18 26.04 -5.82
CA ASN A 403 -14.00 26.57 -6.48
C ASN A 403 -12.84 25.55 -6.48
N GLU A 404 -11.92 25.74 -7.43
CA GLU A 404 -10.67 24.97 -7.45
C GLU A 404 -9.83 25.30 -6.20
N PRO A 405 -9.33 24.28 -5.47
CA PRO A 405 -8.57 24.50 -4.25
C PRO A 405 -7.18 25.07 -4.57
N THR A 406 -7.01 26.38 -4.39
CA THR A 406 -5.71 27.05 -4.47
C THR A 406 -5.08 27.21 -3.08
N GLN A 407 -3.75 27.27 -3.00
CA GLN A 407 -3.04 27.49 -1.74
C GLN A 407 -3.51 28.76 -1.01
N ALA A 408 -3.77 29.84 -1.76
CA ALA A 408 -4.27 31.09 -1.20
C ALA A 408 -5.68 30.93 -0.59
N LEU A 409 -6.58 30.21 -1.28
CA LEU A 409 -7.92 29.91 -0.76
C LEU A 409 -7.85 29.02 0.48
N MET A 410 -6.99 28.01 0.51
CA MET A 410 -6.83 27.13 1.68
C MET A 410 -6.29 27.89 2.89
N GLN A 411 -5.30 28.77 2.69
CA GLN A 411 -4.79 29.63 3.76
C GLN A 411 -5.85 30.61 4.26
N GLN A 412 -6.62 31.22 3.35
CA GLN A 412 -7.71 32.11 3.70
C GLN A 412 -8.79 31.39 4.50
N ALA A 413 -9.17 30.18 4.08
CA ALA A 413 -10.14 29.35 4.78
C ALA A 413 -9.65 29.02 6.19
N GLN A 414 -8.40 28.57 6.33
CA GLN A 414 -7.80 28.29 7.63
C GLN A 414 -7.80 29.53 8.53
N ASN A 415 -7.35 30.68 8.03
CA ASN A 415 -7.31 31.92 8.80
C ASN A 415 -8.71 32.35 9.28
N ARG A 416 -9.74 32.18 8.44
CA ARG A 416 -11.14 32.50 8.81
C ARG A 416 -11.65 31.57 9.91
N MET A 417 -11.41 30.27 9.80
CA MET A 417 -11.86 29.28 10.79
C MET A 417 -11.13 29.45 12.13
N GLN A 418 -9.83 29.76 12.10
CA GLN A 418 -9.05 30.09 13.29
C GLN A 418 -9.50 31.42 13.91
N GLY A 419 -9.76 32.44 13.09
CA GLY A 419 -10.29 33.73 13.55
C GLY A 419 -11.67 33.61 14.21
N ALA A 420 -12.50 32.68 13.76
CA ALA A 420 -13.78 32.34 14.38
C ALA A 420 -13.64 31.42 15.61
N SER A 421 -12.41 31.04 16.01
CA SER A 421 -12.11 30.08 17.08
C SER A 421 -12.79 28.72 16.90
N LEU A 422 -13.07 28.35 15.65
CA LEU A 422 -13.62 27.03 15.31
C LEU A 422 -12.49 26.00 15.19
N TRP A 423 -11.28 26.43 14.82
CA TRP A 423 -10.04 25.64 14.76
C TRP A 423 -8.95 26.29 15.62
N SER A 424 -8.02 25.48 16.13
CA SER A 424 -6.86 26.00 16.88
C SER A 424 -5.85 26.71 15.99
N THR A 425 -5.06 27.59 16.60
CA THR A 425 -3.93 28.28 15.95
C THR A 425 -2.66 27.44 15.85
N ASP A 426 -2.72 26.16 16.25
CA ASP A 426 -1.58 25.25 16.19
C ASP A 426 -1.21 24.88 14.73
N ALA A 427 -0.05 24.25 14.56
CA ALA A 427 0.41 23.72 13.27
C ALA A 427 0.71 22.20 13.41
N PRO A 428 -0.16 21.31 12.90
CA PRO A 428 -1.43 21.59 12.21
C PRO A 428 -2.53 22.09 13.16
N PRO A 429 -3.57 22.79 12.64
CA PRO A 429 -4.74 23.17 13.43
C PRO A 429 -5.45 21.95 14.02
N SER A 430 -6.09 22.11 15.18
CA SER A 430 -6.90 21.08 15.81
C SER A 430 -8.35 21.54 16.01
N PHE A 431 -9.28 20.62 15.80
CA PHE A 431 -10.71 20.81 16.03
C PHE A 431 -11.11 20.36 17.44
N LEU A 432 -10.67 19.15 17.85
CA LEU A 432 -11.01 18.57 19.15
C LEU A 432 -10.38 19.32 20.34
N CYS A 433 -9.40 20.18 20.08
CA CYS A 433 -8.84 21.06 21.10
C CYS A 433 -9.64 22.33 21.36
N GLN A 434 -10.60 22.68 20.49
CA GLN A 434 -11.35 23.93 20.64
C GLN A 434 -12.41 23.85 21.74
N PRO A 435 -12.49 24.86 22.64
CA PRO A 435 -13.50 24.89 23.71
C PRO A 435 -14.92 24.71 23.18
N PHE A 436 -15.30 25.43 22.12
CA PHE A 436 -16.64 25.32 21.53
C PHE A 436 -17.00 23.89 21.11
N VAL A 437 -16.04 23.12 20.60
CA VAL A 437 -16.25 21.73 20.18
C VAL A 437 -16.39 20.82 21.40
N ARG A 438 -15.47 20.96 22.36
CA ARG A 438 -15.46 20.15 23.59
C ARG A 438 -16.72 20.36 24.42
N ASP A 439 -17.18 21.59 24.53
CA ASP A 439 -18.36 21.93 25.32
C ASP A 439 -19.63 21.34 24.70
N VAL A 440 -19.77 21.37 23.36
CA VAL A 440 -20.88 20.71 22.66
C VAL A 440 -20.85 19.20 22.87
N LEU A 441 -19.68 18.57 22.75
CA LEU A 441 -19.53 17.13 22.95
C LEU A 441 -19.82 16.71 24.40
N ARG A 442 -19.36 17.49 25.38
CA ARG A 442 -19.67 17.27 26.81
C ARG A 442 -21.15 17.46 27.11
N GLU A 443 -21.79 18.45 26.50
CA GLU A 443 -23.24 18.63 26.62
C GLU A 443 -23.99 17.39 26.12
N LEU A 444 -23.51 16.75 25.05
CA LEU A 444 -24.02 15.50 24.48
C LEU A 444 -23.61 14.23 25.26
N GLY A 445 -22.88 14.38 26.37
CA GLY A 445 -22.51 13.29 27.28
C GLY A 445 -21.13 12.66 27.05
N GLU A 446 -20.35 13.14 26.08
CA GLU A 446 -18.96 12.68 25.88
C GLU A 446 -18.07 13.22 27.02
N GLN A 447 -17.41 12.31 27.74
CA GLN A 447 -16.66 12.68 28.94
C GLN A 447 -15.29 13.25 28.60
N ASN A 448 -14.61 12.70 27.58
CA ASN A 448 -13.21 13.01 27.29
C ASN A 448 -12.99 13.34 25.80
N PRO A 449 -13.68 14.35 25.24
CA PRO A 449 -13.63 14.66 23.81
C PRO A 449 -12.21 14.95 23.30
N GLU A 450 -11.35 15.53 24.14
CA GLU A 450 -9.96 15.81 23.84
C GLU A 450 -9.10 14.57 23.57
N THR A 451 -9.49 13.40 24.08
CA THR A 451 -8.70 12.16 23.97
C THR A 451 -9.12 11.29 22.80
N LEU A 452 -10.28 11.55 22.18
CA LEU A 452 -10.87 10.72 21.12
C LEU A 452 -9.88 10.37 20.00
N HIS A 453 -9.15 11.37 19.51
CA HIS A 453 -8.15 11.16 18.46
C HIS A 453 -6.95 10.35 18.98
N THR A 454 -6.39 10.73 20.12
CA THR A 454 -5.18 10.08 20.66
C THR A 454 -5.44 8.63 21.02
N GLU A 455 -6.60 8.31 21.61
CA GLU A 455 -6.99 6.93 21.91
C GLU A 455 -7.27 6.12 20.64
N LEU A 456 -7.90 6.72 19.61
CA LEU A 456 -8.02 6.06 18.30
C LEU A 456 -6.64 5.71 17.74
N ILE A 457 -5.73 6.68 17.63
CA ILE A 457 -4.41 6.43 17.04
C ILE A 457 -3.61 5.40 17.84
N LYS A 458 -3.74 5.41 19.18
CA LYS A 458 -3.11 4.43 20.05
C LYS A 458 -3.65 3.01 19.83
N ASP A 459 -4.97 2.84 19.73
CA ASP A 459 -5.61 1.56 19.43
C ASP A 459 -5.16 1.03 18.06
N ILE A 460 -5.27 1.85 17.01
CA ILE A 460 -4.83 1.49 15.66
C ILE A 460 -3.35 1.12 15.62
N ARG A 461 -2.49 1.90 16.29
CA ARG A 461 -1.06 1.58 16.38
C ARG A 461 -0.83 0.24 17.04
N SER A 462 -1.52 -0.06 18.14
CA SER A 462 -1.41 -1.36 18.82
C SER A 462 -1.80 -2.51 17.90
N ARG A 463 -2.91 -2.37 17.16
CA ARG A 463 -3.41 -3.39 16.24
C ARG A 463 -2.45 -3.64 15.07
N LEU A 464 -1.96 -2.58 14.44
CA LEU A 464 -1.05 -2.71 13.29
C LEU A 464 0.35 -3.20 13.72
N LEU A 465 0.81 -2.89 14.94
CA LEU A 465 2.10 -3.38 15.43
C LEU A 465 2.06 -4.83 15.94
N SER A 466 0.88 -5.42 16.12
CA SER A 466 0.77 -6.86 16.41
C SER A 466 1.24 -7.68 15.21
N ILE A 467 2.12 -8.66 15.46
CA ILE A 467 2.65 -9.58 14.44
C ILE A 467 2.14 -10.98 14.72
#